data_AF-A0A5C3N967-F1
#
_entry.id   AF-A0A5C3N967-F1
#
_cell.length_a   1.000
_cell.length_b   1.000
_cell.length_c   1.000
_cell.angle_alpha   90.00
_cell.angle_beta   90.00
_cell.angle_gamma   90.00
#
_symmetry.space_group_name_H-M   'P 1'
#
loop_
_entity.id
_entity.type
_entity.pdbx_description
1 polymer ?
#
loop_
_entity_poly.entity_id
_entity_poly.type
_entity_poly.pdbx_seq_one_letter_code
_entity_poly.pdbx_strand_id
1 'polypeptide(L)'
;MPGLLASPHGHQPAPSRYYDVVQHGTSNIALIDLRNSDGDVSRRPQRTRRVVDEDGNVDYLEEAGKEVEKHWRKVIGGFLAKTVLADQGWNLKHDNCLLKQLPEGYELYIHRKGDKDVPRTDVYLYGGRHVFRSPDEFCLHARWLALGSPTKRFTNKPDCPCKYCHGQLSQTELNKMWEIAPPPKCRGPRKKPDSKPKTDWANVVARAKDYTKLNISTQTPSVSSPTAVSPTSPSQIVPSPSSPSTSSRYPSITFP
;
A
#
# COMPACT_ATOMS: atom_id res chain seq x y z
N MET A 1 -57.87 -6.39 -17.16
CA MET A 1 -56.51 -6.73 -16.68
C MET A 1 -55.79 -5.44 -16.32
N PRO A 2 -55.75 -5.03 -15.05
CA PRO A 2 -55.08 -3.80 -14.64
C PRO A 2 -53.56 -3.98 -14.78
N GLY A 3 -52.94 -3.11 -15.59
CA GLY A 3 -51.49 -3.09 -15.80
C GLY A 3 -50.77 -2.58 -14.55
N LEU A 4 -49.94 -3.44 -13.97
CA LEU A 4 -48.96 -3.07 -12.93
C LEU A 4 -47.92 -2.15 -13.55
N LEU A 5 -48.12 -0.84 -13.41
CA LEU A 5 -47.11 0.18 -13.67
C LEU A 5 -45.99 0.01 -12.65
N ALA A 6 -44.89 -0.62 -13.06
CA ALA A 6 -43.66 -0.70 -12.28
C ALA A 6 -43.16 0.73 -12.04
N SER A 7 -43.28 1.21 -10.80
CA SER A 7 -42.75 2.51 -10.41
C SER A 7 -41.23 2.52 -10.58
N PRO A 8 -40.65 3.38 -11.44
CA PRO A 8 -39.22 3.41 -11.72
C PRO A 8 -38.41 4.13 -10.63
N HIS A 9 -39.00 4.41 -9.47
CA HIS A 9 -38.29 4.99 -8.34
C HIS A 9 -37.50 3.88 -7.64
N GLY A 10 -36.28 3.67 -8.13
CA GLY A 10 -35.29 2.83 -7.47
C GLY A 10 -35.22 3.21 -6.00
N HIS A 11 -35.67 2.31 -5.14
CA HIS A 11 -35.67 2.51 -3.70
C HIS A 11 -34.22 2.64 -3.26
N GLN A 12 -33.79 3.85 -2.89
CA GLN A 12 -32.45 4.03 -2.33
C GLN A 12 -32.38 3.26 -1.01
N PRO A 13 -31.36 2.41 -0.82
CA PRO A 13 -31.18 1.69 0.44
C PRO A 13 -31.09 2.65 1.63
N ALA A 14 -31.48 2.18 2.81
CA ALA A 14 -31.35 2.97 4.02
C ALA A 14 -29.90 3.43 4.23
N PRO A 15 -29.67 4.66 4.73
CA PRO A 15 -28.32 5.18 4.92
C PRO A 15 -27.55 4.32 5.94
N SER A 16 -26.32 3.95 5.59
CA SER A 16 -25.40 3.27 6.48
C SER A 16 -24.79 4.25 7.49
N ARG A 17 -24.51 3.79 8.70
CA ARG A 17 -23.77 4.58 9.69
C ARG A 17 -22.27 4.62 9.40
N TYR A 18 -21.75 3.62 8.69
CA TYR A 18 -20.32 3.37 8.55
C TYR A 18 -19.74 3.87 7.23
N TYR A 19 -20.59 4.21 6.27
CA TYR A 19 -20.16 4.70 4.98
C TYR A 19 -21.25 5.53 4.29
N ASP A 20 -20.83 6.38 3.34
CA ASP A 20 -21.71 7.07 2.40
C ASP A 20 -21.41 6.66 0.96
N VAL A 21 -22.41 6.82 0.09
CA VAL A 21 -22.27 6.64 -1.36
C VAL A 21 -22.69 7.93 -2.04
N VAL A 22 -21.74 8.62 -2.67
CA VAL A 22 -21.97 9.85 -3.44
C VAL A 22 -21.91 9.54 -4.93
N GLN A 23 -23.03 9.72 -5.63
CA GLN A 23 -23.08 9.58 -7.08
C GLN A 23 -22.94 10.95 -7.73
N HIS A 24 -22.02 11.10 -8.67
CA HIS A 24 -21.86 12.35 -9.42
C HIS A 24 -22.75 12.32 -10.66
N GLY A 25 -23.81 13.14 -10.74
CA GLY A 25 -24.81 13.06 -11.82
C GLY A 25 -24.28 13.15 -13.27
N THR A 26 -23.07 13.70 -13.48
CA THR A 26 -22.44 13.83 -14.81
C THR A 26 -21.53 12.65 -15.17
N SER A 27 -21.08 11.87 -14.20
CA SER A 27 -20.17 10.74 -14.39
C SER A 27 -20.81 9.51 -13.78
N ASN A 28 -20.85 8.37 -14.47
CA ASN A 28 -21.38 7.12 -13.92
C ASN A 28 -20.51 6.52 -12.78
N ILE A 29 -19.76 7.37 -12.07
CA ILE A 29 -18.84 7.07 -10.98
C ILE A 29 -19.58 7.26 -9.65
N ALA A 30 -19.48 6.24 -8.79
CA ALA A 30 -19.91 6.31 -7.41
C ALA A 30 -18.69 6.37 -6.49
N LEU A 31 -18.68 7.34 -5.58
CA LEU A 31 -17.66 7.50 -4.55
C LEU A 31 -18.17 6.93 -3.22
N ILE A 32 -17.41 6.01 -2.64
CA ILE A 32 -17.71 5.40 -1.35
C ILE A 32 -16.84 6.07 -0.28
N ASP A 33 -17.46 6.70 0.71
CA ASP A 33 -16.77 7.35 1.83
C ASP A 33 -16.85 6.45 3.07
N LEU A 34 -15.73 5.85 3.49
CA LEU A 34 -15.70 5.02 4.70
C LEU A 34 -15.52 5.93 5.92
N ARG A 35 -16.54 5.99 6.78
CA ARG A 35 -16.53 6.79 8.02
C ARG A 35 -15.82 6.09 9.19
N ASN A 36 -15.70 4.77 9.10
CA ASN A 36 -15.08 3.95 10.14
C ASN A 36 -13.63 3.60 9.76
N SER A 37 -12.72 3.66 10.73
CA SER A 37 -11.30 3.33 10.54
C SER A 37 -10.66 2.79 11.82
N ASP A 38 -9.75 1.82 11.67
CA ASP A 38 -8.81 1.37 12.71
C ASP A 38 -7.38 1.91 12.50
N GLY A 39 -7.25 2.92 11.63
CA GLY A 39 -5.99 3.57 11.29
C GLY A 39 -5.44 4.44 12.42
N ASP A 40 -4.13 4.43 12.56
CA ASP A 40 -3.36 5.12 13.60
C ASP A 40 -2.10 5.73 12.96
N VAL A 41 -2.04 7.06 12.95
CA VAL A 41 -0.95 7.85 12.34
C VAL A 41 0.41 7.50 12.96
N SER A 42 0.44 7.09 14.23
CA SER A 42 1.68 6.71 14.91
C SER A 42 2.34 5.44 14.33
N ARG A 43 1.57 4.62 13.60
CA ARG A 43 2.04 3.38 12.96
C ARG A 43 2.60 3.62 11.56
N ARG A 44 2.63 4.87 11.10
CA ARG A 44 3.25 5.24 9.84
C ARG A 44 4.78 5.15 9.96
N PRO A 45 5.49 4.81 8.87
CA PRO A 45 6.93 4.66 8.89
C PRO A 45 7.62 6.00 9.18
N GLN A 46 8.60 6.00 10.09
CA GLN A 46 9.43 7.17 10.39
C GLN A 46 10.64 7.29 9.44
N ARG A 47 11.04 6.19 8.79
CA ARG A 47 12.22 6.11 7.92
C ARG A 47 11.90 6.60 6.51
N THR A 48 11.77 7.91 6.34
CA THR A 48 11.43 8.53 5.04
C THR A 48 12.63 9.10 4.27
N ARG A 49 13.81 9.15 4.88
CA ARG A 49 15.01 9.73 4.27
C ARG A 49 15.77 8.69 3.46
N ARG A 50 16.12 9.04 2.21
CA ARG A 50 17.04 8.27 1.37
C ARG A 50 18.44 8.30 1.99
N VAL A 51 18.94 7.12 2.35
CA VAL A 51 20.32 6.90 2.81
C VAL A 51 20.93 5.85 1.89
N VAL A 52 22.13 6.13 1.38
CA VAL A 52 22.92 5.20 0.58
C VAL A 52 23.95 4.58 1.51
N ASP A 53 24.03 3.25 1.55
CA ASP A 53 25.03 2.53 2.34
C ASP A 53 26.38 2.43 1.61
N GLU A 54 27.37 1.83 2.28
CA GLU A 54 28.73 1.63 1.75
C GLU A 54 28.75 0.76 0.48
N ASP A 55 27.77 -0.14 0.35
CA ASP A 55 27.60 -1.02 -0.81
C ASP A 55 26.84 -0.34 -1.97
N GLY A 56 26.45 0.92 -1.81
CA GLY A 56 25.69 1.66 -2.83
C GLY A 56 24.22 1.26 -2.94
N ASN A 57 23.67 0.58 -1.93
CA ASN A 57 22.26 0.26 -1.84
C ASN A 57 21.48 1.35 -1.08
N VAL A 58 20.17 1.38 -1.32
CA VAL A 58 19.20 2.24 -0.64
C VAL A 58 18.12 1.39 0.03
N ASP A 59 17.56 1.92 1.11
CA ASP A 59 16.42 1.34 1.82
C ASP A 59 15.65 2.48 2.51
N TYR A 60 14.60 2.98 1.86
CA TYR A 60 13.78 4.08 2.36
C TYR A 60 12.33 3.99 1.90
N LEU A 61 11.43 4.63 2.63
CA LEU A 61 10.03 4.78 2.26
C LEU A 61 9.75 6.22 1.81
N GLU A 62 8.96 6.39 0.76
CA GLU A 62 8.44 7.69 0.32
C GLU A 62 6.92 7.62 0.20
N GLU A 63 6.20 8.73 0.38
CA GLU A 63 4.75 8.74 0.18
C GLU A 63 4.41 8.41 -1.28
N ALA A 64 3.38 7.59 -1.47
CA ALA A 64 2.97 7.20 -2.81
C ALA A 64 2.27 8.34 -3.54
N GLY A 65 2.51 8.45 -4.85
CA GLY A 65 1.82 9.44 -5.68
C GLY A 65 0.33 9.14 -5.87
N LYS A 66 -0.44 10.18 -6.24
CA LYS A 66 -1.90 10.13 -6.43
C LYS A 66 -2.38 9.04 -7.40
N GLU A 67 -1.59 8.67 -8.41
CA GLU A 67 -1.97 7.62 -9.36
C GLU A 67 -1.98 6.22 -8.70
N VAL A 68 -1.03 5.97 -7.80
CA VAL A 68 -0.97 4.72 -7.03
C VAL A 68 -2.15 4.65 -6.07
N GLU A 69 -2.43 5.74 -5.35
CA GLU A 69 -3.60 5.84 -4.46
C GLU A 69 -4.92 5.66 -5.22
N LYS A 70 -5.08 6.31 -6.37
CA LYS A 70 -6.25 6.16 -7.24
C LYS A 70 -6.46 4.71 -7.67
N HIS A 71 -5.39 3.98 -8.01
CA HIS A 71 -5.49 2.56 -8.33
C HIS A 71 -6.01 1.74 -7.13
N TRP A 72 -5.43 1.94 -5.94
CA TRP A 72 -5.87 1.27 -4.72
C TRP A 72 -7.34 1.56 -4.42
N ARG A 73 -7.75 2.83 -4.45
CA ARG A 73 -9.13 3.27 -4.21
C ARG A 73 -10.12 2.68 -5.21
N LYS A 74 -9.71 2.51 -6.47
CA LYS A 74 -10.53 1.86 -7.50
C LYS A 74 -10.75 0.38 -7.18
N VAL A 75 -9.69 -0.35 -6.84
CA VAL A 75 -9.78 -1.79 -6.53
C VAL A 75 -10.66 -2.00 -5.29
N ILE A 76 -10.40 -1.25 -4.21
CA ILE A 76 -11.17 -1.37 -2.97
C ILE A 76 -12.63 -0.94 -3.17
N GLY A 77 -12.87 0.18 -3.87
CA GLY A 77 -14.22 0.68 -4.15
C GLY A 77 -15.07 -0.29 -4.97
N GLY A 78 -14.49 -0.88 -6.02
CA GLY A 78 -15.16 -1.91 -6.81
C GLY A 78 -15.49 -3.16 -5.98
N PHE A 79 -14.58 -3.59 -5.10
CA PHE A 79 -14.82 -4.71 -4.20
C PHE A 79 -15.96 -4.43 -3.20
N LEU A 80 -16.00 -3.25 -2.58
CA LEU A 80 -17.08 -2.86 -1.66
C LEU A 80 -18.42 -2.74 -2.38
N ALA A 81 -18.44 -2.22 -3.60
CA ALA A 81 -19.65 -2.18 -4.41
C ALA A 81 -20.21 -3.58 -4.66
N LYS A 82 -19.32 -4.53 -5.00
CA LYS A 82 -19.68 -5.94 -5.25
C LYS A 82 -20.16 -6.69 -4.00
N THR A 83 -19.62 -6.39 -2.81
CA THR A 83 -19.80 -7.24 -1.62
C THR A 83 -20.58 -6.62 -0.47
N VAL A 84 -20.69 -5.30 -0.42
CA VAL A 84 -21.42 -4.60 0.65
C VAL A 84 -22.61 -3.87 0.07
N LEU A 85 -22.41 -3.10 -1.00
CA LEU A 85 -23.50 -2.32 -1.59
C LEU A 85 -24.51 -3.23 -2.29
N ALA A 86 -24.05 -4.25 -3.02
CA ALA A 86 -24.92 -5.24 -3.66
C ALA A 86 -25.82 -5.98 -2.63
N ASP A 87 -25.25 -6.41 -1.50
CA ASP A 87 -25.99 -7.05 -0.40
C ASP A 87 -27.07 -6.13 0.21
N GLN A 88 -26.91 -4.81 0.08
CA GLN A 88 -27.86 -3.79 0.54
C GLN A 88 -28.81 -3.30 -0.57
N GLY A 89 -28.80 -3.93 -1.75
CA GLY A 89 -29.70 -3.61 -2.85
C GLY A 89 -29.27 -2.45 -3.75
N TRP A 90 -28.03 -1.95 -3.61
CA TRP A 90 -27.51 -0.96 -4.55
C TRP A 90 -27.21 -1.63 -5.91
N ASN A 91 -27.76 -1.08 -6.98
CA ASN A 91 -27.49 -1.53 -8.34
C ASN A 91 -26.44 -0.61 -9.01
N LEU A 92 -25.17 -0.77 -8.61
CA LEU A 92 -24.04 -0.01 -9.15
C LEU A 92 -23.13 -0.88 -10.00
N LYS A 93 -22.58 -0.31 -11.08
CA LYS A 93 -21.49 -0.95 -11.82
C LYS A 93 -20.22 -0.89 -10.98
N HIS A 94 -19.78 -2.03 -10.45
CA HIS A 94 -18.59 -2.13 -9.59
C HIS A 94 -17.34 -1.48 -10.20
N ASP A 95 -17.15 -1.57 -11.53
CA ASP A 95 -15.98 -0.99 -12.21
C ASP A 95 -15.91 0.54 -12.18
N ASN A 96 -17.03 1.19 -11.86
CA ASN A 96 -17.14 2.63 -11.72
C ASN A 96 -17.23 3.09 -10.26
N CYS A 97 -17.01 2.19 -9.30
CA CYS A 97 -17.01 2.53 -7.89
C CYS A 97 -15.59 2.73 -7.40
N LEU A 98 -15.34 3.84 -6.71
CA LEU A 98 -14.05 4.14 -6.10
C LEU A 98 -14.26 4.57 -4.65
N LEU A 99 -13.31 4.28 -3.78
CA LEU A 99 -13.27 5.00 -2.50
C LEU A 99 -13.07 6.49 -2.73
N LYS A 100 -13.72 7.35 -1.93
CA LYS A 100 -13.55 8.82 -1.93
C LYS A 100 -12.18 9.24 -1.38
N GLN A 101 -11.66 8.47 -0.43
CA GLN A 101 -10.32 8.57 0.14
C GLN A 101 -9.99 7.24 0.84
N LEU A 102 -8.72 7.01 1.18
CA LEU A 102 -8.37 5.90 2.07
C LEU A 102 -8.96 6.16 3.48
N PRO A 103 -9.25 5.12 4.28
CA PRO A 103 -9.76 5.31 5.64
C PRO A 103 -8.83 6.17 6.49
N GLU A 104 -9.39 6.92 7.43
CA GLU A 104 -8.63 7.83 8.28
C GLU A 104 -7.44 7.15 8.96
N GLY A 105 -6.27 7.80 9.00
CA GLY A 105 -5.05 7.24 9.57
C GLY A 105 -4.26 6.32 8.63
N TYR A 106 -4.86 5.83 7.54
CA TYR A 106 -4.15 5.06 6.52
C TYR A 106 -3.41 5.94 5.50
N GLU A 107 -2.28 5.46 4.99
CA GLU A 107 -1.43 6.17 4.03
C GLU A 107 -0.62 5.18 3.19
N LEU A 108 -0.41 5.48 1.91
CA LEU A 108 0.41 4.65 1.01
C LEU A 108 1.85 5.13 0.98
N TYR A 109 2.77 4.18 1.08
CA TYR A 109 4.20 4.41 0.93
C TYR A 109 4.79 3.50 -0.15
N ILE A 110 5.71 4.05 -0.92
CA ILE A 110 6.58 3.32 -1.83
C ILE A 110 7.88 3.00 -1.07
N HIS A 111 8.18 1.72 -0.93
CA HIS A 111 9.46 1.23 -0.42
C HIS A 111 10.44 1.09 -1.58
N ARG A 112 11.56 1.81 -1.50
CA ARG A 112 12.68 1.72 -2.43
C ARG A 112 13.80 0.92 -1.77
N LYS A 113 14.15 -0.24 -2.35
CA LYS A 113 15.17 -1.14 -1.80
C LYS A 113 16.11 -1.70 -2.87
N GLY A 114 17.41 -1.76 -2.58
CA GLY A 114 18.43 -2.36 -3.46
C GLY A 114 19.35 -1.30 -4.05
N ASP A 115 19.91 -1.54 -5.23
CA ASP A 115 20.84 -0.64 -5.91
C ASP A 115 20.29 0.81 -6.00
N LYS A 116 21.12 1.81 -5.68
CA LYS A 116 20.70 3.22 -5.63
C LYS A 116 20.20 3.78 -6.97
N ASP A 117 20.65 3.22 -8.09
CA ASP A 117 20.35 3.69 -9.44
C ASP A 117 19.10 2.98 -9.99
N VAL A 118 18.89 1.70 -9.61
CA VAL A 118 17.71 0.92 -10.02
C VAL A 118 17.07 0.21 -8.81
N PRO A 119 16.53 0.97 -7.82
CA PRO A 119 15.95 0.37 -6.64
C PRO A 119 14.65 -0.36 -6.99
N ARG A 120 14.47 -1.56 -6.40
CA ARG A 120 13.18 -2.24 -6.41
C ARG A 120 12.14 -1.36 -5.73
N THR A 121 10.94 -1.34 -6.30
CA THR A 121 9.86 -0.44 -5.90
C THR A 121 8.65 -1.27 -5.49
N ASP A 122 8.30 -1.26 -4.21
CA ASP A 122 7.14 -1.96 -3.65
C ASP A 122 6.18 -0.95 -3.03
N VAL A 123 4.86 -1.16 -3.15
CA VAL A 123 3.85 -0.27 -2.56
C VAL A 123 3.23 -0.93 -1.34
N TYR A 124 3.11 -0.18 -0.25
CA TYR A 124 2.55 -0.63 1.01
C TYR A 124 1.54 0.37 1.56
N LEU A 125 0.46 -0.15 2.14
CA LEU A 125 -0.51 0.64 2.88
C LEU A 125 -0.24 0.49 4.38
N TYR A 126 0.06 1.61 5.03
CA TYR A 126 0.30 1.74 6.47
C TYR A 126 -0.88 2.41 7.16
N GLY A 127 -0.94 2.32 8.48
CA GLY A 127 -1.95 2.96 9.33
C GLY A 127 -2.63 1.97 10.27
N GLY A 128 -2.97 0.77 9.79
CA GLY A 128 -3.58 -0.27 10.62
C GLY A 128 -2.59 -0.99 11.54
N ARG A 129 -3.07 -2.03 12.23
CA ARG A 129 -2.20 -2.95 12.99
C ARG A 129 -1.25 -3.74 12.07
N HIS A 130 -1.62 -3.89 10.81
CA HIS A 130 -0.90 -4.65 9.80
C HIS A 130 -0.58 -3.75 8.61
N VAL A 131 0.50 -4.10 7.90
CA VAL A 131 0.91 -3.45 6.65
C VAL A 131 0.42 -4.29 5.48
N PHE A 132 -0.36 -3.69 4.59
CA PHE A 132 -0.91 -4.38 3.43
C PHE A 132 -0.03 -4.14 2.21
N ARG A 133 0.30 -5.18 1.44
CA ARG A 133 1.26 -5.14 0.32
C ARG A 133 0.59 -4.98 -1.05
N SER A 134 -0.73 -5.06 -1.09
CA SER A 134 -1.54 -4.90 -2.28
C SER A 134 -2.96 -4.46 -1.89
N PRO A 135 -3.71 -3.83 -2.80
CA PRO A 135 -5.10 -3.47 -2.53
C PRO A 135 -5.97 -4.71 -2.24
N ASP A 136 -5.71 -5.84 -2.91
CA ASP A 136 -6.42 -7.10 -2.70
C ASP A 136 -6.32 -7.61 -1.25
N GLU A 137 -5.15 -7.45 -0.63
CA GLU A 137 -4.96 -7.81 0.78
C GLU A 137 -5.81 -6.94 1.72
N PHE A 138 -6.08 -5.70 1.32
CA PHE A 138 -6.85 -4.74 2.12
C PHE A 138 -8.36 -4.82 1.89
N CYS A 139 -8.82 -5.32 0.74
CA CYS A 139 -10.24 -5.40 0.38
C CYS A 139 -11.13 -6.00 1.49
N LEU A 140 -10.73 -7.13 2.07
CA LEU A 140 -11.49 -7.78 3.14
C LEU A 140 -11.46 -6.99 4.47
N HIS A 141 -10.37 -6.27 4.72
CA HIS A 141 -10.28 -5.38 5.88
C HIS A 141 -11.17 -4.15 5.68
N ALA A 142 -11.19 -3.56 4.48
CA ALA A 142 -12.09 -2.47 4.12
C ALA A 142 -13.57 -2.89 4.21
N ARG A 143 -13.92 -4.13 3.83
CA ARG A 143 -15.27 -4.67 4.04
C ARG A 143 -15.62 -4.76 5.53
N TRP A 144 -14.70 -5.24 6.35
CA TRP A 144 -14.89 -5.27 7.81
C TRP A 144 -15.10 -3.86 8.39
N LEU A 145 -14.35 -2.86 7.93
CA LEU A 145 -14.57 -1.45 8.29
C LEU A 145 -15.96 -0.95 7.89
N ALA A 146 -16.39 -1.24 6.65
CA ALA A 146 -17.71 -0.85 6.12
C ALA A 146 -18.89 -1.49 6.86
N LEU A 147 -18.66 -2.64 7.52
CA LEU A 147 -19.63 -3.34 8.36
C LEU A 147 -19.59 -2.89 9.83
N GLY A 148 -18.83 -1.84 10.16
CA GLY A 148 -18.76 -1.30 11.52
C GLY A 148 -17.74 -1.98 12.42
N SER A 149 -16.73 -2.63 11.85
CA SER A 149 -15.64 -3.26 12.59
C SER A 149 -16.09 -4.25 13.67
N PRO A 150 -17.00 -5.19 13.38
CA PRO A 150 -17.51 -6.11 14.39
C PRO A 150 -16.39 -6.92 15.04
N THR A 151 -16.55 -7.19 16.34
CA THR A 151 -15.63 -8.02 17.14
C THR A 151 -16.31 -9.31 17.57
N LYS A 152 -15.55 -10.40 17.67
CA LYS A 152 -16.03 -11.68 18.18
C LYS A 152 -16.42 -11.57 19.65
N ARG A 153 -17.67 -11.88 19.98
CA ARG A 153 -18.29 -11.72 21.31
C ARG A 153 -17.45 -12.25 22.49
N PHE A 154 -16.74 -13.36 22.29
CA PHE A 154 -16.01 -14.04 23.36
C PHE A 154 -14.53 -13.67 23.46
N THR A 155 -13.93 -13.12 22.40
CA THR A 155 -12.47 -12.89 22.37
C THR A 155 -12.09 -11.43 22.22
N ASN A 156 -13.06 -10.53 21.96
CA ASN A 156 -12.83 -9.13 21.61
C ASN A 156 -11.84 -8.93 20.45
N LYS A 157 -11.60 -9.98 19.65
CA LYS A 157 -10.78 -9.92 18.43
C LYS A 157 -11.64 -9.43 17.27
N PRO A 158 -11.06 -8.74 16.28
CA PRO A 158 -11.79 -8.35 15.09
C PRO A 158 -12.37 -9.57 14.39
N ASP A 159 -13.65 -9.49 14.02
CA ASP A 159 -14.30 -10.49 13.15
C ASP A 159 -14.03 -10.17 11.68
N CYS A 160 -12.75 -10.06 11.34
CA CYS A 160 -12.27 -9.66 10.04
C CYS A 160 -11.71 -10.89 9.30
N PRO A 161 -12.19 -11.21 8.08
CA PRO A 161 -11.75 -12.37 7.30
C PRO A 161 -10.44 -12.13 6.55
N CYS A 162 -9.79 -10.96 6.67
CA CYS A 162 -8.53 -10.70 5.97
C CYS A 162 -7.42 -11.63 6.48
N LYS A 163 -6.42 -11.89 5.62
CA LYS A 163 -5.33 -12.83 5.95
C LYS A 163 -4.55 -12.47 7.21
N TYR A 164 -4.51 -11.18 7.59
CA TYR A 164 -3.76 -10.71 8.74
C TYR A 164 -4.54 -10.83 10.06
N CYS A 165 -5.82 -10.50 10.06
CA CYS A 165 -6.66 -10.59 11.25
C CYS A 165 -7.07 -12.03 11.55
N HIS A 166 -7.37 -12.81 10.50
CA HIS A 166 -7.83 -14.19 10.64
C HIS A 166 -6.68 -15.21 10.65
N GLY A 167 -5.69 -15.05 9.77
CA GLY A 167 -4.50 -15.91 9.70
C GLY A 167 -4.68 -17.33 9.18
N GLN A 168 -5.90 -17.80 8.89
CA GLN A 168 -6.13 -19.19 8.46
C GLN A 168 -6.02 -19.43 6.95
N LEU A 169 -6.29 -18.42 6.11
CA LEU A 169 -6.33 -18.55 4.66
C LEU A 169 -5.24 -17.68 4.01
N SER A 170 -4.63 -18.21 2.96
CA SER A 170 -3.70 -17.45 2.11
C SER A 170 -4.42 -16.39 1.28
N GLN A 171 -3.70 -15.37 0.82
CA GLN A 171 -4.28 -14.35 -0.07
C GLN A 171 -4.85 -14.96 -1.35
N THR A 172 -4.23 -16.01 -1.89
CA THR A 172 -4.69 -16.70 -3.10
C THR A 172 -6.05 -17.37 -2.89
N GLU A 173 -6.24 -18.05 -1.75
CA GLU A 173 -7.51 -18.67 -1.40
C GLU A 173 -8.60 -17.62 -1.16
N LEU A 174 -8.27 -16.54 -0.46
CA LEU A 174 -9.20 -15.43 -0.24
C LEU A 174 -9.60 -14.75 -1.56
N ASN A 175 -8.63 -14.50 -2.45
CA ASN A 175 -8.90 -13.92 -3.77
C ASN A 175 -9.83 -14.80 -4.60
N LYS A 176 -9.68 -16.12 -4.53
CA LYS A 176 -10.56 -17.08 -5.22
C LYS A 176 -11.95 -17.11 -4.59
N MET A 177 -12.04 -17.16 -3.27
CA MET A 177 -13.30 -17.28 -2.53
C MET A 177 -14.18 -16.03 -2.63
N TRP A 178 -13.56 -14.84 -2.65
CA TRP A 178 -14.26 -13.55 -2.69
C TRP A 178 -14.22 -12.89 -4.08
N GLU A 179 -13.61 -13.54 -5.06
CA GLU A 179 -13.46 -13.04 -6.43
C GLU A 179 -12.94 -11.58 -6.47
N ILE A 180 -11.92 -11.28 -5.65
CA ILE A 180 -11.38 -9.93 -5.43
C ILE A 180 -10.69 -9.44 -6.70
N ALA A 181 -9.85 -10.30 -7.28
CA ALA A 181 -9.17 -10.01 -8.53
C ALA A 181 -9.99 -10.62 -9.68
N PRO A 182 -10.26 -9.87 -10.77
CA PRO A 182 -10.74 -10.50 -11.97
C PRO A 182 -9.72 -11.57 -12.39
N PRO A 183 -10.17 -12.71 -12.94
CA PRO A 183 -9.25 -13.70 -13.46
C PRO A 183 -8.27 -12.96 -14.38
N PRO A 184 -6.94 -13.22 -14.25
CA PRO A 184 -5.97 -12.54 -15.08
C PRO A 184 -6.47 -12.68 -16.51
N LYS A 185 -6.78 -11.56 -17.17
CA LYS A 185 -7.17 -11.59 -18.58
C LYS A 185 -6.07 -12.39 -19.24
N CYS A 186 -6.40 -13.60 -19.71
CA CYS A 186 -5.42 -14.50 -20.31
C CYS A 186 -4.70 -13.63 -21.33
N ARG A 187 -3.45 -13.25 -21.02
CA ARG A 187 -2.63 -12.52 -21.96
C ARG A 187 -2.56 -13.52 -23.10
N GLY A 188 -3.32 -13.24 -24.17
CA GLY A 188 -3.51 -14.18 -25.27
C GLY A 188 -2.13 -14.72 -25.65
N PRO A 189 -2.05 -15.99 -26.07
CA PRO A 189 -0.81 -16.74 -26.20
C PRO A 189 0.29 -15.80 -26.64
N ARG A 190 1.23 -15.50 -25.71
CA ARG A 190 2.28 -14.50 -25.90
C ARG A 190 2.83 -14.78 -27.30
N LYS A 191 2.50 -13.91 -28.28
CA LYS A 191 2.93 -14.12 -29.67
C LYS A 191 4.41 -14.40 -29.55
N LYS A 192 4.81 -15.66 -29.83
CA LYS A 192 6.22 -16.02 -29.82
C LYS A 192 6.84 -14.95 -30.73
N PRO A 193 7.82 -14.17 -30.24
CA PRO A 193 8.42 -13.15 -31.09
C PRO A 193 8.80 -13.86 -32.38
N ASP A 194 8.16 -13.47 -33.48
CA ASP A 194 8.40 -14.07 -34.79
C ASP A 194 9.90 -14.13 -34.94
N SER A 195 10.40 -15.37 -35.05
CA SER A 195 11.80 -15.73 -35.32
C SER A 195 12.76 -14.56 -35.14
N LYS A 196 13.43 -14.48 -33.96
CA LYS A 196 14.62 -13.64 -33.79
C LYS A 196 15.41 -13.73 -35.11
N PRO A 197 15.73 -12.61 -35.79
CA PRO A 197 16.71 -12.68 -36.87
C PRO A 197 17.91 -13.41 -36.28
N LYS A 198 18.34 -14.48 -36.96
CA LYS A 198 19.50 -15.26 -36.57
C LYS A 198 20.66 -14.27 -36.54
N THR A 199 20.96 -13.68 -35.38
CA THR A 199 22.16 -12.90 -35.20
C THR A 199 23.28 -13.91 -35.38
N ASP A 200 23.86 -13.88 -36.57
CA ASP A 200 25.00 -14.70 -36.94
C ASP A 200 26.17 -14.26 -36.06
N TRP A 201 26.39 -14.99 -34.98
CA TRP A 201 27.50 -14.73 -34.05
C TRP A 201 28.86 -14.82 -34.74
N ALA A 202 28.96 -15.45 -35.92
CA ALA A 202 30.18 -15.43 -36.73
C ALA A 202 30.56 -14.01 -37.18
N ASN A 203 29.58 -13.11 -37.37
CA ASN A 203 29.82 -11.71 -37.75
C ASN A 203 30.04 -10.76 -36.56
N VAL A 204 29.63 -11.15 -35.34
CA VAL A 204 29.82 -10.31 -34.13
C VAL A 204 31.21 -10.53 -33.53
N VAL A 205 31.77 -11.73 -33.61
CA VAL A 205 33.15 -12.01 -33.15
C VAL A 205 34.20 -11.34 -34.06
N ALA A 206 33.92 -11.16 -35.35
CA ALA A 206 34.81 -10.46 -36.28
C ALA A 206 34.88 -8.93 -36.09
N ARG A 207 34.07 -8.36 -35.18
CA ARG A 207 34.02 -6.92 -34.90
C ARG A 207 34.22 -6.59 -33.42
N ALA A 208 34.85 -7.50 -32.67
CA ALA A 208 35.54 -7.15 -31.44
C ALA A 208 36.73 -6.25 -31.83
N LYS A 209 36.46 -4.93 -31.90
CA LYS A 209 37.50 -3.91 -32.02
C LYS A 209 38.50 -4.12 -30.89
N ASP A 210 39.77 -4.30 -31.25
CA ASP A 210 40.92 -4.29 -30.37
C ASP A 210 40.90 -3.06 -29.46
N TYR A 211 40.46 -3.23 -28.21
CA TYR A 211 40.62 -2.21 -27.16
C TYR A 211 41.95 -2.37 -26.38
N THR A 212 42.85 -3.24 -26.84
CA THR A 212 44.16 -3.50 -26.21
C THR A 212 45.21 -2.40 -26.46
N LYS A 213 44.84 -1.22 -26.99
CA LYS A 213 45.79 -0.15 -27.35
C LYS A 213 45.48 1.26 -26.80
N LEU A 214 44.81 1.38 -25.65
CA LEU A 214 44.67 2.68 -24.97
C LEU A 214 45.10 2.65 -23.49
N ASN A 215 46.29 2.09 -23.24
CA ASN A 215 47.01 2.32 -22.00
C ASN A 215 48.44 2.78 -22.31
N ILE A 216 48.56 4.00 -22.86
CA ILE A 216 49.83 4.73 -22.88
C ILE A 216 49.57 6.10 -22.25
N SER A 217 49.94 6.18 -20.98
CA SER A 217 50.56 7.33 -20.33
C SER A 217 49.86 8.68 -20.47
N THR A 218 48.91 8.96 -19.57
CA THR A 218 48.76 10.33 -19.05
C THR A 218 49.28 10.34 -17.63
N GLN A 219 50.50 10.85 -17.48
CA GLN A 219 51.12 11.15 -16.19
C GLN A 219 50.28 12.24 -15.52
N THR A 220 49.72 11.91 -14.35
CA THR A 220 49.15 12.88 -13.43
C THR A 220 50.29 13.61 -12.71
N PRO A 221 50.33 14.95 -12.73
CA PRO A 221 51.24 15.69 -11.86
C PRO A 221 50.83 15.48 -10.41
N SER A 222 51.82 15.08 -9.63
CA SER A 222 51.83 15.04 -8.18
C SER A 222 51.38 16.39 -7.61
N VAL A 223 50.18 16.45 -7.05
CA VAL A 223 49.79 17.54 -6.16
C VAL A 223 49.94 17.06 -4.73
N SER A 224 50.79 17.80 -4.05
CA SER A 224 51.20 17.77 -2.66
C SER A 224 50.05 17.55 -1.68
N SER A 225 50.36 16.71 -0.70
CA SER A 225 49.64 16.55 0.55
C SER A 225 49.45 17.88 1.29
N PRO A 226 48.30 18.07 1.94
CA PRO A 226 48.25 18.80 3.19
C PRO A 226 47.80 17.87 4.33
N THR A 227 48.75 17.66 5.22
CA THR A 227 48.63 17.86 6.67
C THR A 227 47.51 17.09 7.40
N ALA A 228 47.96 16.03 8.07
CA ALA A 228 47.33 15.46 9.24
C ALA A 228 46.98 16.53 10.27
N VAL A 229 45.71 16.62 10.65
CA VAL A 229 45.28 17.32 11.86
C VAL A 229 44.77 16.27 12.82
N SER A 230 45.51 16.13 13.91
CA SER A 230 45.30 15.26 15.06
C SER A 230 43.97 15.51 15.78
N PRO A 231 43.51 14.53 16.60
CA PRO A 231 42.19 14.52 17.20
C PRO A 231 42.11 15.43 18.43
N THR A 232 40.96 16.09 18.62
CA THR A 232 40.60 16.73 19.88
C THR A 232 39.26 16.17 20.37
N SER A 233 39.34 15.19 21.27
CA SER A 233 38.40 15.04 22.38
C SER A 233 38.90 15.93 23.54
N PRO A 234 38.12 16.35 24.56
CA PRO A 234 36.99 15.63 25.15
C PRO A 234 35.79 16.49 25.66
N SER A 235 34.77 15.78 26.16
CA SER A 235 33.87 16.16 27.26
C SER A 235 32.92 17.36 27.09
N GLN A 236 31.61 17.09 27.06
CA GLN A 236 30.70 17.64 28.08
C GLN A 236 29.60 16.63 28.43
N ILE A 237 29.69 16.11 29.65
CA ILE A 237 28.64 15.42 30.38
C ILE A 237 27.61 16.48 30.78
N VAL A 238 26.37 16.35 30.31
CA VAL A 238 25.24 17.16 30.80
C VAL A 238 24.37 16.26 31.67
N PRO A 239 24.05 16.63 32.92
CA PRO A 239 23.23 15.82 33.79
C PRO A 239 21.76 15.86 33.38
N SER A 240 21.14 14.68 33.37
CA SER A 240 19.71 14.44 33.19
C SER A 240 18.88 15.13 34.29
N PRO A 241 17.81 15.87 33.96
CA PRO A 241 16.83 16.29 34.95
C PRO A 241 15.93 15.10 35.32
N SER A 242 15.97 14.75 36.60
CA SER A 242 15.06 13.82 37.27
C SER A 242 13.64 14.40 37.32
N SER A 243 12.70 13.73 36.64
CA SER A 243 11.27 14.03 36.75
C SER A 243 10.69 13.47 38.05
N PRO A 244 9.82 14.23 38.75
CA PRO A 244 9.20 13.82 40.00
C PRO A 244 8.15 12.74 39.78
N SER A 245 8.22 11.69 40.60
CA SER A 245 7.23 10.64 40.76
C SER A 245 5.95 11.20 41.37
N THR A 246 4.95 11.52 40.55
CA THR A 246 3.58 11.76 41.02
C THR A 246 2.92 10.41 41.33
N SER A 247 2.91 10.07 42.61
CA SER A 247 2.11 9.01 43.20
C SER A 247 0.62 9.35 43.04
N SER A 248 -0.03 8.74 42.05
CA SER A 248 -1.49 8.82 41.88
C SER A 248 -2.14 7.76 42.76
N ARG A 249 -2.70 8.20 43.88
CA ARG A 249 -3.61 7.42 44.72
C ARG A 249 -4.94 7.26 43.97
N TYR A 250 -5.27 6.05 43.55
CA TYR A 250 -6.65 5.70 43.20
C TYR A 250 -7.36 5.15 44.45
N PRO A 251 -8.56 5.62 44.80
CA PRO A 251 -9.36 4.99 45.84
C PRO A 251 -9.94 3.66 45.36
N SER A 252 -10.00 2.70 46.28
CA SER A 252 -10.63 1.39 46.08
C SER A 252 -12.14 1.56 45.93
N ILE A 253 -12.68 1.16 44.78
CA ILE A 253 -14.12 1.03 44.57
C ILE A 253 -14.52 -0.38 45.03
N THR A 254 -15.30 -0.45 46.10
CA THR A 254 -16.00 -1.67 46.53
C THR A 254 -17.42 -1.60 45.96
N PHE A 255 -17.83 -2.63 45.21
CA PHE A 255 -19.23 -2.79 44.79
C PHE A 255 -19.93 -3.84 45.68
N PRO A 256 -21.25 -3.67 45.91
CA PRO A 256 -22.10 -4.66 46.60
C PRO A 256 -22.37 -5.91 45.76
#